data_AF-A0A2E7FP22-F1
#
_entry.id   AF-A0A2E7FP22-F1
#
_cell.length_a   1.000
_cell.length_b   1.000
_cell.length_c   1.000
_cell.angle_alpha   90.00
_cell.angle_beta   90.00
_cell.angle_gamma   90.00
#
_symmetry.space_group_name_H-M   'P 1'
#
loop_
_entity.id
_entity.type
_entity.pdbx_description
1 polymer ?
#
loop_
_entity_poly.entity_id
_entity_poly.type
_entity_poly.pdbx_seq_one_letter_code
_entity_poly.pdbx_strand_id
1 'polypeptide(L)'
;MGVINISKYSTGWGYASSPSIHENTIVLTCDDPANPFLVVLRLSDGEELWRVSRKGICERSWGTPLIHKGPEITQVVVNGWPWVVSYDLDSGEELWKINDGGDNPAPSPFVANG
;
A
#
# COMPACT_ATOMS: atom_id res chain seq x y z
N MET A 1 11.21 5.22 18.15
CA MET A 1 11.91 5.63 16.91
C MET A 1 10.89 5.58 15.79
N GLY A 2 10.48 6.73 15.26
CA GLY A 2 9.48 6.89 14.19
C GLY A 2 8.04 6.52 14.58
N VAL A 3 7.05 7.17 13.95
CA VAL A 3 5.62 6.77 14.04
C VAL A 3 5.39 5.45 13.29
N ILE A 4 6.25 5.16 12.31
CA ILE A 4 6.21 3.95 11.49
C ILE A 4 7.46 3.11 11.76
N ASN A 5 7.25 1.88 12.19
CA ASN A 5 8.28 0.86 12.34
C ASN A 5 7.95 -0.30 11.40
N ILE A 6 8.68 -0.40 10.29
CA ILE A 6 8.38 -1.36 9.23
C ILE A 6 8.94 -2.74 9.57
N SER A 7 10.20 -2.85 10.04
CA SER A 7 10.72 -4.10 10.59
C SER A 7 12.12 -3.97 11.24
N LYS A 8 12.54 -5.03 11.96
CA LYS A 8 13.89 -5.22 12.55
C LYS A 8 14.88 -5.96 11.62
N TYR A 9 14.42 -6.64 10.56
CA TYR A 9 15.23 -7.50 9.67
C TYR A 9 15.06 -7.15 8.18
N SER A 10 16.05 -7.44 7.34
CA SER A 10 15.99 -7.08 5.90
C SER A 10 14.93 -7.88 5.15
N THR A 11 13.96 -7.20 4.56
CA THR A 11 13.23 -7.71 3.38
C THR A 11 14.24 -7.88 2.22
N GLY A 12 14.02 -8.85 1.32
CA GLY A 12 15.01 -9.24 0.30
C GLY A 12 15.55 -8.08 -0.57
N TRP A 13 14.74 -7.04 -0.78
CA TRP A 13 15.12 -5.80 -1.48
C TRP A 13 14.89 -4.53 -0.64
N GLY A 14 14.83 -4.64 0.68
CA GLY A 14 14.59 -3.50 1.57
C GLY A 14 13.21 -2.85 1.37
N TYR A 15 13.11 -1.59 1.74
CA TYR A 15 11.89 -0.78 1.66
C TYR A 15 11.87 0.00 0.35
N ALA A 16 11.73 -0.71 -0.77
CA ALA A 16 11.91 -0.13 -2.11
C ALA A 16 10.71 0.69 -2.62
N SER A 17 9.52 0.53 -2.04
CA SER A 17 8.33 1.29 -2.43
C SER A 17 8.48 2.77 -2.06
N SER A 18 8.06 3.65 -2.96
CA SER A 18 7.99 5.08 -2.67
C SER A 18 6.67 5.43 -1.94
N PRO A 19 6.62 6.55 -1.19
CA PRO A 19 5.36 7.12 -0.74
C PRO A 19 4.53 7.62 -1.93
N SER A 20 3.21 7.46 -1.85
CA SER A 20 2.27 8.09 -2.79
C SER A 20 1.48 9.18 -2.08
N ILE A 21 1.40 10.36 -2.69
CA ILE A 21 0.74 11.52 -2.11
C ILE A 21 -0.50 11.85 -2.93
N HIS A 22 -1.62 12.11 -2.26
CA HIS A 22 -2.84 12.61 -2.88
C HIS A 22 -3.50 13.62 -1.96
N GLU A 23 -3.73 14.83 -2.46
CA GLU A 23 -4.29 15.93 -1.66
C GLU A 23 -3.50 16.13 -0.34
N ASN A 24 -4.15 15.93 0.81
CA ASN A 24 -3.56 16.08 2.13
C ASN A 24 -3.16 14.73 2.77
N THR A 25 -2.95 13.68 1.97
CA THR A 25 -2.60 12.34 2.49
C THR A 25 -1.31 11.78 1.89
N ILE A 26 -0.61 10.98 2.69
CA ILE A 26 0.55 10.17 2.31
C ILE A 26 0.17 8.71 2.51
N VAL A 27 0.32 7.89 1.48
CA VAL A 27 0.08 6.46 1.50
C VAL A 27 1.43 5.73 1.49
N LEU A 28 1.62 4.80 2.42
CA LEU A 28 2.83 4.01 2.56
C LEU A 28 2.53 2.52 2.60
N THR A 29 3.09 1.77 1.67
CA THR A 29 3.11 0.31 1.71
C THR A 29 4.24 -0.16 2.61
N CYS A 30 3.90 -0.92 3.65
CA CYS A 30 4.83 -1.44 4.65
C CYS A 30 4.69 -2.97 4.72
N ASP A 31 4.97 -3.65 3.61
CA ASP A 31 4.80 -5.11 3.48
C ASP A 31 6.01 -5.90 4.00
N ASP A 32 6.26 -5.79 5.31
CA ASP A 32 7.18 -6.68 6.04
C ASP A 32 6.57 -8.08 6.22
N PRO A 33 7.31 -9.19 6.02
CA PRO A 33 6.77 -10.54 6.18
C PRO A 33 6.19 -10.85 7.57
N ALA A 34 6.64 -10.20 8.64
CA ALA A 34 6.11 -10.47 9.98
C ALA A 34 4.84 -9.66 10.26
N ASN A 35 4.80 -8.39 9.86
CA ASN A 35 3.67 -7.50 10.07
C ASN A 35 3.44 -6.58 8.85
N PRO A 36 2.85 -7.09 7.76
CA PRO A 36 2.60 -6.29 6.58
C PRO A 36 1.39 -5.39 6.79
N PHE A 37 1.47 -4.12 6.41
CA PHE A 37 0.37 -3.17 6.50
C PHE A 37 0.45 -2.07 5.44
N LEU A 38 -0.70 -1.47 5.16
CA LEU A 38 -0.82 -0.20 4.43
C LEU A 38 -1.26 0.86 5.43
N VAL A 39 -0.64 2.03 5.38
CA VAL A 39 -0.96 3.15 6.28
C VAL A 39 -1.16 4.41 5.47
N VAL A 40 -2.11 5.23 5.93
CA VAL A 40 -2.34 6.58 5.41
C VAL A 40 -2.10 7.59 6.51
N LEU A 41 -1.27 8.57 6.20
CA LEU A 41 -0.92 9.67 7.08
C LEU A 41 -1.46 10.98 6.51
N ARG A 42 -1.67 11.98 7.37
CA ARG A 42 -1.90 13.36 6.95
C ARG A 42 -0.59 13.99 6.51
N LEU A 43 -0.61 14.68 5.37
CA LEU A 43 0.58 15.29 4.77
C LEU A 43 1.17 16.40 5.63
N SER A 44 0.34 17.16 6.36
CA SER A 44 0.77 18.33 7.12
C SER A 44 1.64 18.01 8.34
N ASP A 45 1.39 16.90 9.00
CA ASP A 45 1.96 16.58 10.32
C ASP A 45 2.38 15.11 10.49
N GLY A 46 2.06 14.24 9.52
CA GLY A 46 2.33 12.81 9.60
C GLY A 46 1.42 12.06 10.58
N GLU A 47 0.30 12.67 11.02
CA GLU A 47 -0.70 11.98 11.84
C GLU A 47 -1.27 10.79 11.08
N GLU A 48 -1.32 9.63 11.71
CA GLU A 48 -1.95 8.46 11.12
C GLU A 48 -3.46 8.64 11.05
N LEU A 49 -4.00 8.61 9.83
CA LEU A 49 -5.44 8.65 9.59
C LEU A 49 -6.04 7.25 9.76
N TRP A 50 -5.40 6.25 9.17
CA TRP A 50 -5.77 4.85 9.34
C TRP A 50 -4.62 3.91 8.93
N ARG A 51 -4.71 2.67 9.40
CA ARG A 51 -3.89 1.54 8.93
C ARG A 51 -4.75 0.30 8.70
N VAL A 52 -4.36 -0.51 7.74
CA VAL A 52 -4.94 -1.83 7.49
C VAL A 52 -3.85 -2.90 7.50
N SER A 53 -4.09 -3.97 8.25
CA SER A 53 -3.24 -5.15 8.23
C SER A 53 -3.37 -5.85 6.89
N ARG A 54 -2.23 -6.21 6.29
CA ARG A 54 -2.15 -6.99 5.06
C ARG A 54 -1.73 -8.44 5.33
N LYS A 55 -1.82 -8.89 6.59
CA LYS A 55 -1.49 -10.26 6.98
C LYS A 55 -2.44 -11.27 6.32
N GLY A 56 -1.89 -12.26 5.65
CA GLY A 56 -2.67 -13.23 4.86
C GLY A 56 -3.12 -12.70 3.49
N ILE A 57 -2.84 -11.43 3.19
CA ILE A 57 -3.10 -10.77 1.90
C ILE A 57 -1.78 -10.58 1.13
N CYS A 58 -0.72 -10.19 1.82
CA CYS A 58 0.58 -9.99 1.19
C CYS A 58 1.67 -10.63 2.04
N GLU A 59 2.52 -11.43 1.41
CA GLU A 59 3.75 -11.91 2.04
C GLU A 59 4.96 -11.03 1.69
N ARG A 60 4.93 -10.37 0.52
CA ARG A 60 5.99 -9.47 0.04
C ARG A 60 5.50 -8.53 -1.05
N SER A 61 5.99 -7.29 -1.01
CA SER A 61 5.80 -6.29 -2.07
C SER A 61 6.95 -5.28 -2.05
N TRP A 62 7.28 -4.76 -3.24
CA TRP A 62 8.23 -3.66 -3.43
C TRP A 62 7.68 -2.57 -4.36
N GLY A 63 6.43 -2.72 -4.80
CA GLY A 63 5.76 -1.77 -5.68
C GLY A 63 5.30 -0.52 -4.93
N THR A 64 5.40 0.63 -5.59
CA THR A 64 4.81 1.88 -5.11
C THR A 64 3.28 1.78 -5.25
N PRO A 65 2.48 2.11 -4.21
CA PRO A 65 1.04 2.05 -4.31
C PRO A 65 0.51 3.09 -5.30
N LEU A 66 -0.48 2.73 -6.11
CA LEU A 66 -1.15 3.67 -7.00
C LEU A 66 -2.34 4.29 -6.28
N ILE A 67 -2.48 5.61 -6.31
CA ILE A 67 -3.73 6.28 -5.93
C ILE A 67 -4.47 6.62 -7.21
N HIS A 68 -5.70 6.14 -7.35
CA HIS A 68 -6.55 6.41 -8.49
C HIS A 68 -7.88 7.02 -8.05
N LYS A 69 -8.12 8.26 -8.46
CA LYS A 69 -9.38 8.98 -8.22
C LYS A 69 -10.40 8.58 -9.29
N GLY A 70 -11.37 7.76 -8.90
CA GLY A 70 -12.54 7.46 -9.72
C GLY A 70 -13.64 8.52 -9.58
N PRO A 71 -14.80 8.30 -10.22
CA PRO A 71 -15.93 9.23 -10.14
C PRO A 71 -16.55 9.34 -8.74
N GLU A 72 -16.61 8.22 -8.01
CA GLU A 72 -17.26 8.14 -6.71
C GLU A 72 -16.28 7.86 -5.56
N ILE A 73 -15.23 7.09 -5.84
CA ILE A 73 -14.28 6.59 -4.84
C ILE A 73 -12.85 6.88 -5.29
N THR A 74 -12.02 7.33 -4.36
CA THR A 74 -10.57 7.36 -4.54
C THR A 74 -9.98 6.10 -3.93
N GLN A 75 -9.26 5.33 -4.73
CA GLN A 75 -8.76 4.02 -4.31
C GLN A 75 -7.24 3.96 -4.29
N VAL A 76 -6.69 3.17 -3.38
CA VAL A 76 -5.28 2.81 -3.29
C VAL A 76 -5.10 1.39 -3.78
N VAL A 77 -4.41 1.21 -4.90
CA VAL A 77 -4.10 -0.11 -5.45
C VAL A 77 -2.67 -0.48 -5.08
N VAL A 78 -2.51 -1.66 -4.48
CA VAL A 78 -1.21 -2.18 -4.06
C VAL A 78 -0.99 -3.56 -4.66
N ASN A 79 0.10 -3.70 -5.41
CA ASN A 79 0.53 -4.97 -5.96
C ASN A 79 1.34 -5.74 -4.91
N GLY A 80 0.81 -6.86 -4.42
CA GLY A 80 1.48 -7.74 -3.46
C GLY A 80 1.35 -9.20 -3.88
N TRP A 81 2.20 -10.08 -3.37
CA TRP A 81 2.04 -11.51 -3.60
C TRP A 81 1.33 -12.15 -2.40
N PRO A 82 0.27 -12.96 -2.61
CA PRO A 82 -0.29 -13.39 -3.91
C PRO A 82 -1.45 -12.53 -4.43
N TRP A 83 -1.74 -11.39 -3.79
CA TRP A 83 -2.91 -10.56 -4.11
C TRP A 83 -2.55 -9.12 -4.51
N VAL A 84 -3.12 -8.67 -5.62
CA VAL A 84 -3.30 -7.24 -5.89
C VAL A 84 -4.59 -6.79 -5.22
N VAL A 85 -4.52 -5.75 -4.40
CA VAL A 85 -5.67 -5.30 -3.60
C VAL A 85 -5.89 -3.81 -3.75
N SER A 86 -7.16 -3.43 -3.82
CA SER A 86 -7.59 -2.05 -3.78
C SER A 86 -8.30 -1.73 -2.47
N TYR A 87 -7.98 -0.57 -1.92
CA TYR A 87 -8.56 -0.04 -0.69
C TYR A 87 -9.20 1.32 -0.97
N ASP A 88 -10.30 1.63 -0.29
CA ASP A 88 -10.83 2.99 -0.23
C ASP A 88 -9.82 3.90 0.50
N LEU A 89 -9.48 5.05 -0.10
CA LEU A 89 -8.45 5.95 0.45
C LEU A 89 -8.88 6.58 1.77
N ASP A 90 -10.18 6.80 1.98
CA ASP A 90 -10.68 7.55 3.14
C ASP A 90 -10.89 6.63 4.36
N SER A 91 -11.33 5.40 4.13
CA SER A 91 -11.70 4.44 5.18
C SER A 91 -10.72 3.28 5.37
N GLY A 92 -9.93 2.95 4.34
CA GLY A 92 -9.08 1.75 4.32
C GLY A 92 -9.84 0.43 4.10
N GLU A 93 -11.14 0.48 3.74
CA GLU A 93 -11.93 -0.70 3.40
C GLU A 93 -11.40 -1.37 2.14
N GLU A 94 -11.27 -2.71 2.15
CA GLU A 94 -10.94 -3.48 0.94
C GLU A 94 -12.10 -3.38 -0.06
N LEU A 95 -11.84 -2.81 -1.24
CA LEU A 95 -12.83 -2.68 -2.31
C LEU A 95 -12.89 -3.93 -3.19
N TRP A 96 -11.72 -4.45 -3.55
CA TRP A 96 -11.58 -5.65 -4.37
C TRP A 96 -10.16 -6.22 -4.24
N LYS A 97 -10.02 -7.49 -4.59
CA LYS A 97 -8.71 -8.14 -4.76
C LYS A 97 -8.71 -9.13 -5.92
N ILE A 98 -7.54 -9.27 -6.54
CA ILE A 98 -7.28 -10.19 -7.65
C ILE A 98 -6.16 -11.12 -7.20
N ASN A 99 -6.39 -12.44 -7.36
CA ASN A 99 -5.35 -13.45 -7.14
C ASN A 99 -4.42 -13.47 -8.34
N ASP A 100 -3.15 -13.79 -8.11
CA ASP A 100 -2.12 -13.89 -9.13
C ASP A 100 -1.55 -12.52 -9.52
N GLY A 101 -0.34 -12.50 -10.08
CA GLY A 101 0.46 -11.28 -10.26
C GLY A 101 1.98 -11.48 -10.14
N GLY A 102 2.42 -12.73 -9.98
CA GLY A 102 3.83 -13.12 -9.90
C GLY A 102 4.42 -13.08 -8.48
N ASP A 103 5.45 -13.90 -8.25
CA ASP A 103 5.99 -14.19 -6.91
C ASP A 103 6.74 -13.01 -6.25
N ASN A 104 7.23 -12.08 -7.07
CA ASN A 104 8.07 -10.96 -6.64
C ASN A 104 7.53 -9.62 -7.20
N PRO A 105 6.50 -9.04 -6.57
CA PRO A 105 5.83 -7.85 -7.09
C PRO A 105 6.71 -6.61 -6.89
N ALA A 106 7.42 -6.23 -7.95
CA ALA A 106 8.14 -4.97 -8.09
C ALA A 106 7.40 -3.92 -8.95
N PRO A 107 6.63 -4.29 -9.99
CA PRO A 107 5.90 -3.31 -10.80
C PRO A 107 4.84 -2.57 -9.97
N SER A 108 4.81 -1.25 -10.11
CA SER A 108 3.78 -0.40 -9.53
C SER A 108 2.52 -0.45 -10.40
N PRO A 109 1.31 -0.53 -9.82
CA PRO A 109 0.08 -0.46 -10.60
C PRO A 109 -0.01 0.87 -11.38
N PHE A 110 -0.72 0.87 -12.50
CA PHE A 110 -1.00 2.07 -13.28
C PHE A 110 -2.43 2.03 -13.84
N VAL A 111 -2.95 3.19 -14.23
CA VAL A 111 -4.22 3.30 -14.98
C VAL A 111 -3.91 3.74 -16.40
N ALA A 112 -4.61 3.16 -17.36
CA ALA A 112 -4.61 3.61 -18.75
C ALA A 112 -6.05 3.85 -19.20
N ASN A 113 -6.24 4.86 -20.05
CA ASN A 113 -7.52 5.18 -20.71
C ASN A 113 -8.68 5.67 -19.83
N GLY A 114 -8.42 6.07 -18.58
CA GLY A 114 -9.33 6.88 -17.74
C GLY A 114 -10.76 6.39 -17.69
#